data_AF-A0A977KAR3-F1
#
_entry.id   AF-A0A977KAR3-F1
#
_cell.length_a   1.000
_cell.length_b   1.000
_cell.length_c   1.000
_cell.angle_alpha   90.00
_cell.angle_beta   90.00
_cell.angle_gamma   90.00
#
_symmetry.space_group_name_H-M   'P 1'
#
loop_
_entity.id
_entity.type
_entity.pdbx_description
1 polymer ?
#
loop_
_entity_poly.entity_id
_entity_poly.type
_entity_poly.pdbx_seq_one_letter_code
_entity_poly.pdbx_strand_id
1 'polypeptide(L)'
;MIIKRKGILGVILKYDGFTLSIDSGVGRSLYSGSPPIGGVSEDEGEYGPFKWKSVRAPGPRGPIKVHIIEVGGMTLVHTGGLSKRTELPEGDVLMIPMGGLWYLDAKEACGLIGQRKYRAIIPLAVWEPGVKAHFDTVNTIREVCRGMRRVRPGCAWKPTFDPSKRTLVLLSANCVR
;
A
#
# COMPACT_ATOMS: atom_id res chain seq x y z
N MET A 1 -8.86 -0.46 10.36
CA MET A 1 -8.06 0.79 10.37
C MET A 1 -6.72 0.50 9.70
N ILE A 2 -6.30 1.35 8.78
CA ILE A 2 -5.03 1.26 8.05
C ILE A 2 -4.11 2.34 8.60
N ILE A 3 -2.91 1.99 9.02
CA ILE A 3 -1.93 2.92 9.61
C ILE A 3 -0.64 2.87 8.77
N LYS A 4 -0.18 4.03 8.30
CA LYS A 4 1.15 4.13 7.67
C LYS A 4 2.23 4.26 8.74
N ARG A 5 3.29 3.45 8.66
CA ARG A 5 4.44 3.54 9.56
C ARG A 5 5.60 4.28 8.91
N LYS A 6 6.54 4.74 9.74
CA LYS A 6 7.82 5.29 9.28
C LYS A 6 8.59 4.18 8.56
N GLY A 7 8.81 4.38 7.26
CA GLY A 7 9.30 3.37 6.34
C GLY A 7 8.63 3.53 4.97
N ILE A 8 9.32 3.13 3.90
CA ILE A 8 8.92 3.41 2.52
C ILE A 8 7.61 2.68 2.16
N LEU A 9 7.42 1.46 2.64
CA LEU A 9 6.31 0.57 2.27
C LEU A 9 5.46 0.08 3.47
N GLY A 10 5.84 0.44 4.71
CA GLY A 10 5.27 -0.18 5.90
C GLY A 10 3.83 0.23 6.21
N VAL A 11 2.93 -0.76 6.34
CA VAL A 11 1.52 -0.56 6.70
C VAL A 11 1.11 -1.49 7.85
N ILE A 12 0.26 -1.00 8.74
CA ILE A 12 -0.39 -1.81 9.78
C ILE A 12 -1.90 -1.80 9.56
N LEU A 13 -2.50 -2.98 9.54
CA LEU A 13 -3.93 -3.21 9.50
C LEU A 13 -4.42 -3.60 10.90
N LYS A 14 -5.41 -2.88 11.41
CA LYS A 14 -6.10 -3.22 12.66
C LYS A 14 -7.57 -3.50 12.39
N TYR A 15 -8.07 -4.64 12.85
CA TYR A 15 -9.48 -5.03 12.72
C TYR A 15 -9.88 -5.88 13.93
N ASP A 16 -10.95 -5.48 14.62
CA ASP A 16 -11.55 -6.25 15.72
C ASP A 16 -10.55 -6.76 16.77
N GLY A 17 -9.65 -5.90 17.23
CA GLY A 17 -8.59 -6.26 18.19
C GLY A 17 -7.36 -6.95 17.58
N PHE A 18 -7.46 -7.48 16.36
CA PHE A 18 -6.34 -8.10 15.65
C PHE A 18 -5.49 -7.06 14.92
N THR A 19 -4.18 -7.34 14.81
CA THR A 19 -3.20 -6.51 14.11
C THR A 19 -2.40 -7.34 13.13
N LEU A 20 -2.43 -6.97 11.85
CA LEU A 20 -1.58 -7.53 10.80
C LEU A 20 -0.65 -6.43 10.27
N SER A 21 0.64 -6.72 10.27
CA SER A 21 1.67 -5.81 9.76
C SER A 21 2.11 -6.22 8.36
N ILE A 22 2.50 -5.25 7.53
CA ILE A 22 3.09 -5.48 6.20
C ILE A 22 4.35 -4.62 6.08
N ASP A 23 5.48 -5.23 5.75
CA ASP A 23 6.79 -4.58 5.56
C ASP A 23 7.20 -3.65 6.72
N SER A 24 6.72 -3.92 7.94
CA SER A 24 6.96 -3.07 9.11
C SER A 24 8.00 -3.61 10.08
N GLY A 25 8.30 -4.92 10.04
CA GLY A 25 9.21 -5.54 11.01
C GLY A 25 8.62 -5.79 12.40
N VAL A 26 7.35 -5.44 12.63
CA VAL A 26 6.75 -5.48 13.98
C VAL A 26 5.65 -6.54 14.07
N GLY A 27 5.77 -7.43 15.06
CA GLY A 27 4.80 -8.50 15.30
C GLY A 27 4.68 -9.46 14.11
N ARG A 28 3.49 -10.08 13.93
CA ARG A 28 3.21 -10.92 12.77
C ARG A 28 3.15 -10.05 11.51
N SER A 29 4.19 -10.15 10.69
CA SER A 29 4.39 -9.31 9.51
C SER A 29 4.41 -10.14 8.22
N LEU A 30 3.65 -9.69 7.22
CA LEU A 30 3.82 -10.08 5.83
C LEU A 30 4.94 -9.26 5.20
N TYR A 31 5.72 -9.89 4.34
CA TYR A 31 6.83 -9.24 3.63
C TYR A 31 6.61 -9.31 2.13
N SER A 32 6.76 -8.17 1.46
CA SER A 32 6.71 -8.09 0.01
C SER A 32 8.07 -8.41 -0.63
N GLY A 33 9.17 -8.13 0.08
CA GLY A 33 10.53 -8.50 -0.32
C GLY A 33 11.00 -9.83 0.29
N SER A 34 12.32 -9.99 0.38
CA SER A 34 12.92 -11.07 1.17
C SER A 34 12.53 -10.89 2.64
N PRO A 35 11.90 -11.88 3.28
CA PRO A 35 11.52 -11.78 4.69
C PRO A 35 12.78 -11.65 5.54
N PRO A 36 12.83 -10.73 6.52
CA PRO A 36 13.81 -10.80 7.59
C PRO A 36 13.54 -12.03 8.46
N ILE A 37 14.54 -12.41 9.25
CA ILE A 37 14.43 -13.51 10.23
C ILE A 37 13.22 -13.21 11.16
N GLY A 38 12.20 -14.06 11.12
CA GLY A 38 10.97 -13.94 11.92
C GLY A 38 9.71 -13.45 11.18
N GLY A 39 9.78 -13.20 9.87
CA GLY A 39 8.62 -12.86 9.06
C GLY A 39 7.77 -14.03 8.59
N VAL A 40 6.47 -13.81 8.36
CA VAL A 40 5.61 -14.82 7.73
C VAL A 40 5.87 -14.76 6.23
N SER A 41 6.50 -15.80 5.68
CA SER A 41 6.86 -15.89 4.25
C SER A 41 5.90 -16.72 3.42
N GLU A 42 4.72 -17.03 3.94
CA GLU A 42 3.75 -17.89 3.26
C GLU A 42 3.13 -17.15 2.07
N ASP A 43 2.91 -17.86 0.97
CA ASP A 43 2.23 -17.30 -0.20
C ASP A 43 0.72 -17.15 0.07
N GLU A 44 0.16 -17.92 0.99
CA GLU A 44 -1.22 -17.81 1.45
C GLU A 44 -1.31 -18.10 2.95
N GLY A 45 -2.36 -17.63 3.61
CA GLY A 45 -2.57 -17.95 5.01
C GLY A 45 -3.66 -17.12 5.67
N GLU A 46 -3.83 -17.35 6.97
CA GLU A 46 -4.81 -16.65 7.78
C GLU A 46 -4.30 -16.34 9.19
N TYR A 47 -4.85 -15.28 9.76
CA TYR A 47 -4.58 -14.85 11.13
C TYR A 47 -5.77 -14.05 11.66
N GLY A 48 -6.58 -14.69 12.52
CA GLY A 48 -7.82 -14.11 13.00
C GLY A 48 -8.76 -13.75 11.83
N PRO A 49 -9.21 -12.49 11.71
CA PRO A 49 -10.12 -12.06 10.64
C PRO A 49 -9.41 -11.78 9.31
N PHE A 50 -8.08 -11.89 9.26
CA PHE A 50 -7.29 -11.64 8.06
C PHE A 50 -7.04 -12.95 7.32
N LYS A 51 -7.32 -12.95 6.01
CA LYS A 51 -6.88 -13.97 5.07
C LYS A 51 -6.04 -13.33 3.99
N TRP A 52 -4.99 -13.99 3.52
CA TRP A 52 -4.18 -13.44 2.44
C TRP A 52 -3.76 -14.49 1.43
N LYS A 53 -3.47 -14.01 0.23
CA LYS A 53 -2.71 -14.72 -0.79
C LYS A 53 -1.76 -13.75 -1.49
N SER A 54 -0.69 -14.28 -2.05
CA SER A 54 0.40 -13.54 -2.65
C SER A 54 0.55 -13.92 -4.11
N VAL A 55 0.77 -12.93 -4.96
CA VAL A 55 1.20 -13.14 -6.34
C VAL A 55 2.56 -12.51 -6.55
N ARG A 56 3.33 -13.02 -7.52
CA ARG A 56 4.65 -12.48 -7.83
C ARG A 56 4.54 -11.30 -8.78
N ALA A 57 5.33 -10.26 -8.54
CA ALA A 57 5.43 -9.10 -9.42
C ALA A 57 6.89 -8.61 -9.54
N PRO A 58 7.23 -7.81 -10.56
CA PRO A 58 8.56 -7.25 -10.72
C PRO A 58 8.90 -6.25 -9.60
N GLY A 59 9.99 -6.49 -8.88
CA GLY A 59 10.59 -5.54 -7.95
C GLY A 59 11.99 -5.08 -8.40
N PRO A 60 12.59 -4.10 -7.72
CA PRO A 60 13.87 -3.52 -8.13
C PRO A 60 15.06 -4.49 -8.01
N ARG A 61 14.94 -5.54 -7.19
CA ARG A 61 16.01 -6.52 -6.92
C ARG A 61 15.60 -7.96 -7.22
N GLY A 62 14.59 -8.13 -8.07
CA GLY A 62 13.98 -9.43 -8.37
C GLY A 62 12.49 -9.48 -8.01
N PRO A 63 11.87 -10.67 -8.12
CA PRO A 63 10.44 -10.84 -7.85
C PRO A 63 10.07 -10.49 -6.41
N ILE A 64 8.99 -9.74 -6.25
CA ILE A 64 8.36 -9.39 -4.97
C ILE A 64 6.99 -10.05 -4.85
N LYS A 65 6.42 -10.04 -3.65
CA LYS A 65 5.04 -10.45 -3.38
C LYS A 65 4.11 -9.25 -3.35
N VAL A 66 3.03 -9.35 -4.11
CA VAL A 66 1.84 -8.51 -3.98
C VAL A 66 0.86 -9.26 -3.11
N HIS A 67 0.50 -8.68 -1.96
CA HIS A 67 -0.42 -9.29 -0.99
C HIS A 67 -1.85 -8.87 -1.28
N ILE A 68 -2.75 -9.83 -1.43
CA ILE A 68 -4.20 -9.66 -1.53
C ILE A 68 -4.76 -10.12 -0.20
N ILE A 69 -5.33 -9.19 0.57
CA ILE A 69 -5.71 -9.39 1.96
C ILE A 69 -7.22 -9.16 2.09
N GLU A 70 -7.92 -10.16 2.59
CA GLU A 70 -9.35 -10.11 2.87
C GLU A 70 -9.57 -9.93 4.36
N VAL A 71 -10.38 -8.94 4.73
CA VAL A 71 -10.78 -8.70 6.13
C VAL A 71 -12.06 -7.87 6.18
N GLY A 72 -13.02 -8.28 7.03
CA GLY A 72 -14.26 -7.53 7.25
C GLY A 72 -15.05 -7.25 5.97
N GLY A 73 -15.08 -8.21 5.03
CA GLY A 73 -15.77 -8.06 3.74
C GLY A 73 -15.11 -7.09 2.75
N MET A 74 -13.87 -6.66 3.01
CA MET A 74 -13.08 -5.82 2.11
C MET A 74 -11.85 -6.56 1.62
N THR A 75 -11.43 -6.26 0.39
CA THR A 75 -10.18 -6.74 -0.18
C THR A 75 -9.17 -5.59 -0.31
N LEU A 76 -8.00 -5.76 0.31
CA LEU A 76 -6.88 -4.83 0.27
C LEU A 76 -5.75 -5.43 -0.55
N VAL A 77 -5.15 -4.64 -1.43
CA VAL A 77 -4.01 -5.05 -2.26
C VAL A 77 -2.81 -4.22 -1.86
N HIS A 78 -1.75 -4.87 -1.38
CA HIS A 78 -0.46 -4.25 -1.08
C HIS A 78 0.57 -4.70 -2.09
N THR A 79 1.01 -3.80 -2.96
CA THR A 79 1.88 -4.19 -4.09
C THR A 79 3.36 -4.29 -3.72
N GLY A 80 3.74 -3.96 -2.49
CA GLY A 80 5.15 -3.90 -2.11
C GLY A 80 5.95 -2.91 -2.96
N GLY A 81 7.22 -3.22 -3.18
CA GLY A 81 8.13 -2.43 -4.00
C GLY A 81 7.98 -2.66 -5.51
N LEU A 82 6.76 -2.56 -6.04
CA LEU A 82 6.49 -2.76 -7.47
C LEU A 82 7.29 -1.77 -8.34
N SER A 83 8.07 -2.27 -9.29
CA SER A 83 9.01 -1.47 -10.08
C SER A 83 8.68 -1.37 -11.57
N LYS A 84 7.71 -2.15 -12.07
CA LYS A 84 7.29 -2.13 -13.47
C LYS A 84 5.79 -2.30 -13.57
N ARG A 85 5.21 -1.76 -14.65
CA ARG A 85 3.79 -1.97 -14.97
C ARG A 85 3.52 -3.47 -15.15
N THR A 86 2.46 -3.92 -14.49
CA THR A 86 1.99 -5.31 -14.54
C THR A 86 0.50 -5.31 -14.27
N GLU A 87 -0.14 -6.46 -14.47
CA GLU A 87 -1.54 -6.63 -14.11
C GLU A 87 -1.68 -6.59 -12.58
N LEU A 88 -2.54 -5.70 -12.09
CA LEU A 88 -2.82 -5.59 -10.67
C LEU A 88 -4.02 -6.46 -10.28
N PRO A 89 -3.96 -7.19 -9.15
CA PRO A 89 -5.11 -7.91 -8.60
C PRO A 89 -6.26 -6.96 -8.27
N GLU A 90 -7.50 -7.44 -8.38
CA GLU A 90 -8.66 -6.64 -7.98
C GLU A 90 -8.78 -6.48 -6.46
N GLY A 91 -9.43 -5.40 -6.04
CA GLY A 91 -9.71 -5.13 -4.64
C GLY A 91 -10.41 -3.79 -4.41
N ASP A 92 -10.75 -3.50 -3.16
CA ASP A 92 -11.37 -2.25 -2.75
C ASP A 92 -10.34 -1.16 -2.46
N VAL A 93 -9.22 -1.53 -1.83
CA VAL A 93 -8.15 -0.62 -1.43
C VAL A 93 -6.84 -1.06 -2.08
N LEU A 94 -6.21 -0.17 -2.85
CA LEU A 94 -4.88 -0.39 -3.41
C LEU A 94 -3.84 0.43 -2.66
N MET A 95 -2.80 -0.23 -2.17
CA MET A 95 -1.58 0.37 -1.63
C MET A 95 -0.45 0.13 -2.62
N ILE A 96 0.01 1.18 -3.31
CA ILE A 96 0.92 1.09 -4.46
C ILE A 96 2.02 2.15 -4.37
N PRO A 97 3.29 1.85 -4.70
CA PRO A 97 4.32 2.87 -4.77
C PRO A 97 4.00 3.88 -5.86
N MET A 98 4.22 5.16 -5.55
CA MET A 98 4.00 6.28 -6.48
C MET A 98 5.12 7.31 -6.40
N GLY A 99 6.28 6.90 -5.90
CA GLY A 99 7.43 7.76 -5.65
C GLY A 99 8.49 7.72 -6.73
N GLY A 100 8.48 6.75 -7.65
CA GLY A 100 9.54 6.60 -8.64
C GLY A 100 10.87 6.09 -8.04
N LEU A 101 11.98 6.49 -8.67
CA LEU A 101 13.38 6.08 -8.39
C LEU A 101 13.67 4.58 -8.63
N TRP A 102 13.18 3.72 -7.75
CA TRP A 102 13.33 2.25 -7.84
C TRP A 102 11.99 1.55 -8.08
N TYR A 103 10.90 2.31 -7.93
CA TYR A 103 9.53 1.83 -8.00
C TYR A 103 8.77 2.59 -9.09
N LEU A 104 7.48 2.26 -9.26
CA LEU A 104 6.60 3.05 -10.11
C LEU A 104 6.57 4.53 -9.69
N ASP A 105 6.66 5.41 -10.69
CA ASP A 105 6.40 6.84 -10.51
C ASP A 105 4.88 7.15 -10.42
N ALA A 106 4.54 8.39 -10.11
CA ALA A 106 3.15 8.81 -10.00
C ALA A 106 2.36 8.58 -11.31
N LYS A 107 2.98 8.81 -12.47
CA LYS A 107 2.33 8.70 -13.79
C LYS A 107 2.06 7.26 -14.16
N GLU A 108 3.00 6.36 -13.92
CA GLU A 108 2.84 4.94 -14.14
C GLU A 108 1.77 4.34 -13.25
N ALA A 109 1.81 4.65 -11.95
CA ALA A 109 0.84 4.15 -10.99
C ALA A 109 -0.59 4.68 -11.29
N CYS A 110 -0.76 5.97 -11.59
CA CYS A 110 -2.07 6.52 -11.96
C CYS A 110 -2.63 5.87 -13.23
N GLY A 111 -1.76 5.52 -14.20
CA GLY A 111 -2.15 4.77 -15.40
C GLY A 111 -2.72 3.38 -15.08
N LEU A 112 -2.09 2.63 -14.18
CA LEU A 112 -2.57 1.32 -13.73
C LEU A 112 -3.88 1.42 -12.93
N ILE A 113 -3.96 2.41 -12.04
CA ILE A 113 -5.16 2.67 -11.23
C ILE A 113 -6.39 2.94 -12.11
N GLY A 114 -6.21 3.59 -13.26
CA GLY A 114 -7.29 3.85 -14.22
C GLY A 114 -7.98 2.59 -14.74
N GLN A 115 -7.27 1.45 -14.78
CA GLN A 115 -7.74 0.22 -15.42
C GLN A 115 -8.64 -0.65 -14.53
N ARG A 116 -8.71 -0.38 -13.22
CA ARG A 116 -9.40 -1.25 -12.24
C ARG A 116 -10.31 -0.45 -11.31
N LYS A 117 -11.29 -1.11 -10.70
CA LYS A 117 -12.33 -0.48 -9.86
C LYS A 117 -11.96 -0.31 -8.38
N TYR A 118 -10.74 0.11 -8.08
CA TYR A 118 -10.38 0.43 -6.68
C TYR A 118 -11.19 1.63 -6.18
N ARG A 119 -11.70 1.52 -4.95
CA ARG A 119 -12.47 2.57 -4.26
C ARG A 119 -11.55 3.53 -3.53
N ALA A 120 -10.44 3.03 -2.99
CA ALA A 120 -9.41 3.85 -2.36
C ALA A 120 -8.00 3.49 -2.82
N ILE A 121 -7.16 4.51 -2.97
CA ILE A 121 -5.74 4.39 -3.30
C ILE A 121 -4.93 5.01 -2.16
N ILE A 122 -3.95 4.28 -1.65
CA ILE A 122 -2.98 4.74 -0.66
C ILE A 122 -1.60 4.74 -1.32
N PRO A 123 -1.02 5.91 -1.59
CA PRO A 123 0.34 5.98 -2.12
C PRO A 123 1.38 5.49 -1.11
N LEU A 124 2.26 4.61 -1.57
CA LEU A 124 3.45 4.14 -0.87
C LEU A 124 4.70 4.77 -1.50
N ALA A 125 5.84 4.62 -0.83
CA ALA A 125 7.16 5.03 -1.33
C ALA A 125 7.28 6.49 -1.80
N VAL A 126 6.40 7.38 -1.32
CA VAL A 126 6.40 8.80 -1.69
C VAL A 126 7.46 9.57 -0.91
N TRP A 127 7.91 10.70 -1.45
CA TRP A 127 8.84 11.57 -0.73
C TRP A 127 8.23 12.08 0.58
N GLU A 128 9.02 12.03 1.65
CA GLU A 128 8.69 12.56 2.97
C GLU A 128 9.85 13.45 3.48
N PRO A 129 9.56 14.47 4.31
CA PRO A 129 10.61 15.29 4.92
C PRO A 129 11.69 14.45 5.60
N GLY A 130 12.96 14.70 5.25
CA GLY A 130 14.11 13.94 5.75
C GLY A 130 14.58 12.80 4.83
N VAL A 131 13.83 12.47 3.78
CA VAL A 131 14.30 11.54 2.74
C VAL A 131 15.21 12.28 1.76
N LYS A 132 16.48 11.84 1.65
CA LYS A 132 17.47 12.42 0.73
C LYS A 132 17.27 12.02 -0.73
N ALA A 133 16.58 10.91 -0.97
CA ALA A 133 16.35 10.37 -2.30
C ALA A 133 15.24 11.13 -3.03
N HIS A 134 15.39 11.28 -4.35
CA HIS A 134 14.44 12.00 -5.21
C HIS A 134 13.22 11.12 -5.55
N PHE A 135 12.32 10.99 -4.59
CA PHE A 135 11.00 10.43 -4.86
C PHE A 135 10.01 11.54 -5.28
N ASP A 136 8.97 11.16 -6.02
CA ASP A 136 7.82 12.02 -6.30
C ASP A 136 7.15 12.45 -4.99
N THR A 137 6.72 13.71 -4.99
CA THR A 137 6.04 14.29 -3.83
C THR A 137 4.55 13.98 -3.86
N VAL A 138 3.91 14.17 -2.70
CA VAL A 138 2.45 14.18 -2.62
C VAL A 138 1.82 15.19 -3.58
N ASN A 139 2.49 16.32 -3.86
CA ASN A 139 1.98 17.30 -4.82
C ASN A 139 2.05 16.78 -6.26
N THR A 140 3.14 16.14 -6.65
CA THR A 140 3.28 15.47 -7.95
C THR A 140 2.14 14.45 -8.15
N ILE A 141 1.90 13.59 -7.15
CA ILE A 141 0.82 12.60 -7.21
C ILE A 141 -0.55 13.26 -7.35
N ARG A 142 -0.80 14.37 -6.65
CA ARG A 142 -2.07 15.12 -6.74
C ARG A 142 -2.29 15.71 -8.12
N GLU A 143 -1.22 16.19 -8.76
CA GLU A 143 -1.28 16.80 -10.09
C GLU A 143 -1.51 15.78 -11.18
N VAL A 144 -0.96 14.57 -11.02
CA VAL A 144 -1.05 13.48 -12.00
C VAL A 144 -2.35 12.66 -11.83
N CYS A 145 -2.71 12.29 -10.60
CA CYS A 145 -3.96 11.59 -10.28
C CYS A 145 -5.12 12.58 -10.04
N ARG A 146 -5.49 13.37 -11.06
CA ARG A 146 -6.65 14.29 -10.99
C ARG A 146 -7.98 13.52 -10.94
N GLY A 147 -9.02 14.17 -10.45
CA GLY A 147 -10.38 13.60 -10.41
C GLY A 147 -10.69 12.65 -9.24
N MET A 148 -9.71 12.33 -8.38
CA MET A 148 -9.95 11.54 -7.16
C MET A 148 -10.31 12.43 -5.96
N ARG A 149 -11.28 12.00 -5.15
CA ARG A 149 -11.59 12.63 -3.85
C ARG A 149 -10.39 12.46 -2.93
N ARG A 150 -9.97 13.51 -2.22
CA ARG A 150 -8.75 13.46 -1.39
C ARG A 150 -9.12 13.41 0.09
N VAL A 151 -8.48 12.52 0.84
CA VAL A 151 -8.59 12.44 2.30
C VAL A 151 -7.19 12.47 2.91
N ARG A 152 -7.00 13.23 4.00
CA ARG A 152 -5.74 13.40 4.73
C ARG A 152 -5.92 13.08 6.21
N PRO A 153 -5.99 11.81 6.60
CA PRO A 153 -6.40 11.43 7.94
C PRO A 153 -5.20 11.36 8.92
N GLY A 154 -4.10 12.08 8.64
CA GLY A 154 -2.84 11.92 9.37
C GLY A 154 -2.19 10.57 9.02
N CYS A 155 -1.94 9.72 10.02
CA CYS A 155 -1.32 8.40 9.85
C CYS A 155 -2.28 7.24 9.77
N ALA A 156 -3.51 7.41 10.26
CA ALA A 156 -4.45 6.31 10.40
C ALA A 156 -5.74 6.65 9.67
N TRP A 157 -6.22 5.70 8.87
CA TRP A 157 -7.48 5.83 8.16
C TRP A 157 -8.40 4.67 8.51
N LYS A 158 -9.64 4.98 8.90
CA LYS A 158 -10.72 4.01 8.96
C LYS A 158 -11.39 4.01 7.59
N PRO A 159 -11.36 2.89 6.83
CA PRO A 159 -11.96 2.85 5.51
C PRO A 159 -13.45 3.23 5.56
N THR A 160 -13.79 4.31 4.87
CA THR A 160 -15.16 4.74 4.61
C THR A 160 -15.25 5.10 3.13
N PHE A 161 -16.10 4.39 2.40
CA PHE A 161 -16.21 4.52 0.95
C PHE A 161 -17.45 5.31 0.58
N ASP A 162 -17.28 6.21 -0.39
CA ASP A 162 -18.38 6.73 -1.19
C ASP A 162 -18.40 5.88 -2.47
N PRO A 163 -19.44 5.06 -2.71
CA PRO A 163 -19.49 4.18 -3.87
C PRO A 163 -19.48 4.94 -5.21
N SER A 164 -19.79 6.24 -5.21
CA SER A 164 -19.80 7.08 -6.40
C SER A 164 -18.42 7.68 -6.77
N LYS A 165 -17.42 7.59 -5.88
CA LYS A 165 -16.13 8.30 -6.06
C LYS A 165 -14.92 7.46 -5.66
N ARG A 166 -13.91 7.44 -6.53
CA ARG A 166 -12.57 6.96 -6.15
C ARG A 166 -11.90 7.96 -5.21
N THR A 167 -11.32 7.44 -4.12
CA THR A 167 -10.68 8.24 -3.08
C THR A 167 -9.17 8.03 -3.07
N LEU A 168 -8.39 9.10 -3.18
CA LEU A 168 -6.95 9.13 -2.91
C LEU A 168 -6.74 9.45 -1.42
N VAL A 169 -6.21 8.48 -0.67
CA VAL A 169 -5.96 8.57 0.78
C VAL A 169 -4.48 8.85 1.01
N LEU A 170 -4.18 10.07 1.44
CA LEU A 170 -2.81 10.54 1.64
C LEU A 170 -2.44 10.37 3.12
N LEU A 171 -1.83 9.22 3.45
CA LEU A 171 -1.32 8.92 4.78
C LEU A 171 0.08 9.50 4.99
N SER A 172 0.29 10.13 6.14
CA SER A 172 1.60 10.58 6.61
C SER A 172 2.19 9.59 7.60
N ALA A 173 3.50 9.30 7.49
CA ALA A 173 4.18 8.48 8.48
C ALA A 173 4.58 9.24 9.77
N ASN A 174 4.42 10.57 9.82
CA ASN A 174 4.92 11.44 10.90
C ASN A 174 4.00 11.51 12.13
N CYS A 175 3.40 10.40 12.53
CA CYS A 175 2.52 10.34 13.71
C CYS A 175 3.19 9.84 14.99
N VAL A 176 4.51 9.67 15.00
CA VAL A 176 5.21 9.27 16.23
C VAL A 176 5.35 10.50 17.12
N ARG A 177 4.44 10.63 18.09
CA ARG A 177 4.74 11.15 19.42
C ARG A 177 4.70 9.98 20.39
#